data_AF-A0A8K0AD24-F1
#
_entry.id   AF-A0A8K0AD24-F1
#
_cell.length_a   1.000
_cell.length_b   1.000
_cell.length_c   1.000
_cell.angle_alpha   90.00
_cell.angle_beta   90.00
_cell.angle_gamma   90.00
#
_symmetry.space_group_name_H-M   'P 1'
#
loop_
_entity.id
_entity.type
_entity.pdbx_description
1 polymer ?
#
loop_
_entity_poly.entity_id
_entity_poly.type
_entity_poly.pdbx_seq_one_letter_code
_entity_poly.pdbx_strand_id
1 'polypeptide(L)'
;MRIISLTDDREDAEDNARHAQLLTAAGVSQDTSVEQTISSLLQKGHACLQKAVKLATDEEKARQDSSLDKSGIVDAFMAMVSFCDKILRHQEDDDKGTELTSIPGLPAAVVSNLLQALRHDSPEARQRFPRLLQLVELYPDTMDLFIQKVSQVPSWLCISWLGQMVALLDKPEAVAVHGVLTRIAQDYPQALVYPLKISSENFEFEDSVVGRRNQEAVTKLKKTLSVIYTLVDKLIGGLEQLSHPDQLFKDWGDDADLKRLLKVDPKKRTKEDKVNIKRLYEEMYNSLLDFRSPSQDSSMSSLFGSSSSELESQSVGFGPFRRRFAQQFAKECDKMFGKDGGRILDMKEKEFLKLKSGMQGMMGDFYRKAFPREKGNCYAPGLLKDYCPWLSDFNPLDYDRELEIPGQYTGKVKPLVQYHAKIAGFDQRVKVMSSLRKPKRITIRGDDERDRPFLVKGGEDLRQDQRIQQLFDIMNDILTLDPACSQRQLRIRTYGVIPMTSR
;
A
#
# COMPACT_ATOMS: atom_id res chain seq x y z
N MET A 1 26.97 30.09 -62.29
CA MET A 1 26.43 28.78 -61.89
C MET A 1 25.58 28.97 -60.64
N ARG A 2 24.26 28.81 -60.73
CA ARG A 2 23.38 28.66 -59.56
C ARG A 2 22.87 27.22 -59.61
N ILE A 3 23.15 26.46 -58.57
CA ILE A 3 22.61 25.12 -58.36
C ILE A 3 21.22 25.31 -57.79
N ILE A 4 20.19 24.91 -58.54
CA ILE A 4 18.80 24.85 -58.07
C ILE A 4 18.63 23.47 -57.44
N SER A 5 18.26 23.41 -56.16
CA SER A 5 17.86 22.17 -55.49
C SER A 5 16.54 21.70 -56.10
N LEU A 6 16.50 20.48 -56.64
CA LEU A 6 15.30 19.79 -57.10
C LEU A 6 14.81 18.83 -56.00
N THR A 7 14.28 19.43 -54.94
CA THR A 7 13.48 18.83 -53.86
C THR A 7 12.31 19.82 -53.74
N ASP A 8 11.03 19.56 -54.07
CA ASP A 8 10.18 18.49 -53.53
C ASP A 8 8.81 18.29 -54.22
N ASP A 9 8.66 18.54 -55.53
CA ASP A 9 7.32 18.43 -56.18
C ASP A 9 6.64 17.04 -56.06
N ARG A 10 7.41 15.97 -55.78
CA ARG A 10 6.87 14.62 -55.51
C ARG A 10 6.42 14.42 -54.07
N GLU A 11 7.11 15.04 -53.12
CA GLU A 11 6.78 14.94 -51.70
C GLU A 11 5.50 15.75 -51.41
N ASP A 12 5.37 16.93 -52.03
CA ASP A 12 4.16 17.75 -52.01
C ASP A 12 2.93 17.04 -52.64
N ALA A 13 3.13 16.24 -53.69
CA ALA A 13 2.05 15.48 -54.33
C ALA A 13 1.59 14.28 -53.48
N GLU A 14 2.51 13.57 -52.83
CA GLU A 14 2.19 12.48 -51.90
C GLU A 14 1.47 12.99 -50.65
N ASP A 15 1.92 14.10 -50.08
CA ASP A 15 1.30 14.68 -48.89
C ASP A 15 -0.09 15.25 -49.18
N ASN A 16 -0.31 15.84 -50.36
CA ASN A 16 -1.64 16.24 -50.81
C ASN A 16 -2.58 15.04 -51.02
N ALA A 17 -2.06 13.91 -51.52
CA ALA A 17 -2.85 12.69 -51.67
C ALA A 17 -3.22 12.07 -50.30
N ARG A 18 -2.29 12.04 -49.34
CA ARG A 18 -2.55 11.60 -47.96
C ARG A 18 -3.54 12.50 -47.25
N HIS A 19 -3.43 13.82 -47.45
CA HIS A 19 -4.38 14.78 -46.90
C HIS A 19 -5.81 14.56 -47.44
N ALA A 20 -5.95 14.35 -48.75
CA ALA A 20 -7.25 14.03 -49.36
C ALA A 20 -7.84 12.70 -48.87
N GLN A 21 -7.01 11.68 -48.64
CA GLN A 21 -7.43 10.41 -48.03
C GLN A 21 -7.93 10.61 -46.59
N LEU A 22 -7.24 11.42 -45.79
CA LEU A 22 -7.65 11.73 -44.42
C LEU A 22 -8.99 12.47 -44.36
N LEU A 23 -9.20 13.47 -45.23
CA LEU A 23 -10.47 14.20 -45.33
C LEU A 23 -11.62 13.28 -45.75
N THR A 24 -11.36 12.38 -46.70
CA THR A 24 -12.34 11.38 -47.16
C THR A 24 -12.69 10.40 -46.02
N ALA A 25 -11.68 9.90 -45.31
CA ALA A 25 -11.87 9.00 -44.16
C ALA A 25 -12.62 9.71 -43.01
N ALA A 26 -12.34 10.99 -42.77
CA ALA A 26 -13.04 11.83 -41.81
C ALA A 26 -14.48 12.14 -42.25
N GLY A 27 -14.75 12.13 -43.57
CA GLY A 27 -16.05 12.48 -44.14
C GLY A 27 -16.34 13.99 -44.07
N VAL A 28 -15.30 14.81 -44.17
CA VAL A 28 -15.36 16.27 -44.07
C VAL A 28 -14.91 16.91 -45.40
N SER A 29 -15.28 18.18 -45.64
CA SER A 29 -14.93 18.91 -46.88
C SER A 29 -13.48 19.37 -46.88
N GLN A 30 -12.95 19.77 -48.05
CA GLN A 30 -11.56 20.23 -48.18
C GLN A 30 -11.26 21.52 -47.39
N ASP A 31 -12.29 22.34 -47.09
CA ASP A 31 -12.14 23.60 -46.36
C ASP A 31 -12.22 23.44 -44.83
N THR A 32 -12.27 22.20 -44.33
CA THR A 32 -12.46 21.92 -42.91
C THR A 32 -11.14 22.08 -42.14
N SER A 33 -11.17 22.62 -40.93
CA SER A 33 -9.94 22.76 -40.14
C SER A 33 -9.33 21.40 -39.79
N VAL A 34 -8.01 21.38 -39.55
CA VAL A 34 -7.31 20.16 -39.11
C VAL A 34 -7.93 19.59 -37.83
N GLU A 35 -8.30 20.46 -36.89
CA GLU A 35 -8.95 20.08 -35.62
C GLU A 35 -10.31 19.41 -35.84
N GLN A 36 -11.15 19.96 -36.73
CA GLN A 36 -12.44 19.39 -37.08
C GLN A 36 -12.30 18.04 -37.81
N THR A 37 -11.25 17.89 -38.64
CA THR A 37 -10.92 16.62 -39.30
C THR A 37 -10.52 15.55 -38.29
N ILE A 38 -9.63 15.90 -37.34
CA ILE A 38 -9.21 15.01 -36.24
C ILE A 38 -10.42 14.62 -35.38
N SER A 39 -11.26 15.59 -35.00
CA SER A 39 -12.46 15.34 -34.19
C SER A 39 -13.42 14.36 -34.88
N SER A 40 -13.63 14.53 -36.19
CA SER A 40 -14.48 13.63 -36.98
C SER A 40 -13.92 12.20 -37.07
N LEU A 41 -12.61 12.05 -37.23
CA LEU A 41 -11.95 10.73 -37.22
C LEU A 41 -12.09 10.06 -35.86
N LEU A 42 -11.88 10.79 -34.76
CA LEU A 42 -12.03 10.27 -33.41
C LEU A 42 -13.48 9.85 -33.11
N GLN A 43 -14.47 10.64 -33.53
CA GLN A 43 -15.88 10.28 -33.40
C GLN A 43 -16.23 8.99 -34.18
N LYS A 44 -15.72 8.84 -35.42
CA LYS A 44 -15.90 7.60 -36.19
C LYS A 44 -15.22 6.40 -35.52
N GLY A 45 -13.98 6.58 -35.04
CA GLY A 45 -13.26 5.54 -34.30
C GLY A 45 -14.02 5.07 -33.07
N HIS A 46 -14.53 6.02 -32.26
CA HIS A 46 -15.38 5.74 -31.12
C HIS A 46 -16.65 4.97 -31.51
N ALA A 47 -17.36 5.41 -32.57
CA ALA A 47 -18.58 4.74 -33.03
C ALA A 47 -18.33 3.30 -33.50
N CYS A 48 -17.19 3.03 -34.16
CA CYS A 48 -16.78 1.68 -34.53
C CYS A 48 -16.52 0.80 -33.31
N LEU A 49 -15.79 1.31 -32.31
CA LEU A 49 -15.54 0.60 -31.06
C LEU A 49 -16.83 0.36 -30.27
N GLN A 50 -17.77 1.31 -30.27
CA GLN A 50 -19.07 1.14 -29.62
C GLN A 50 -19.87 -0.02 -30.23
N LYS A 51 -19.84 -0.17 -31.56
CA LYS A 51 -20.44 -1.31 -32.25
C LYS A 51 -19.76 -2.62 -31.84
N ALA A 52 -18.44 -2.66 -31.77
CA ALA A 52 -17.69 -3.84 -31.35
C ALA A 52 -18.04 -4.26 -29.90
N VAL A 53 -18.07 -3.31 -28.97
CA VAL A 53 -18.49 -3.53 -27.57
C VAL A 53 -19.93 -4.04 -27.49
N LYS A 54 -20.84 -3.50 -28.30
CA LYS A 54 -22.23 -3.96 -28.36
C LYS A 54 -22.31 -5.41 -28.82
N LEU A 55 -21.62 -5.76 -29.90
CA LEU A 55 -21.55 -7.14 -30.40
C LEU A 55 -20.98 -8.10 -29.34
N ALA A 56 -19.90 -7.71 -28.68
CA ALA A 56 -19.29 -8.49 -27.59
C ALA A 56 -20.27 -8.70 -26.41
N THR A 57 -21.04 -7.67 -26.06
CA THR A 57 -22.05 -7.74 -24.98
C THR A 57 -23.24 -8.63 -25.36
N ASP A 58 -23.69 -8.54 -26.62
CA ASP A 58 -24.79 -9.36 -27.13
C ASP A 58 -24.38 -10.83 -27.22
N GLU A 59 -23.14 -11.11 -27.63
CA GLU A 59 -22.56 -12.44 -27.64
C GLU A 59 -22.42 -13.05 -26.23
N GLU A 60 -21.98 -12.24 -25.26
CA GLU A 60 -21.91 -12.67 -23.85
C GLU A 60 -23.29 -13.09 -23.32
N LYS A 61 -24.34 -12.30 -23.61
CA LYS A 61 -25.71 -12.59 -23.16
C LYS A 61 -26.31 -13.82 -23.83
N ALA A 62 -26.01 -14.02 -25.11
CA ALA A 62 -26.58 -15.10 -25.91
C ALA A 62 -26.03 -16.48 -25.53
N ARG A 63 -24.82 -16.56 -24.98
CA ARG A 63 -24.11 -17.82 -24.75
C ARG A 63 -23.61 -17.89 -23.31
N GLN A 64 -24.45 -18.41 -22.41
CA GLN A 64 -24.12 -18.67 -21.00
C GLN A 64 -23.12 -19.84 -20.79
N ASP A 65 -22.51 -20.35 -21.86
CA ASP A 65 -21.69 -21.56 -21.82
C ASP A 65 -20.24 -21.26 -21.40
N SER A 66 -19.72 -22.08 -20.48
CA SER A 66 -18.42 -21.87 -19.81
C SER A 66 -17.18 -22.17 -20.68
N SER A 67 -17.38 -22.70 -21.88
CA SER A 67 -16.33 -23.25 -22.76
C SER A 67 -15.75 -22.26 -23.79
N LEU A 68 -16.29 -21.05 -23.91
CA LEU A 68 -15.88 -20.10 -24.95
C LEU A 68 -14.55 -19.40 -24.64
N ASP A 69 -13.76 -19.20 -25.69
CA ASP A 69 -12.64 -18.26 -25.70
C ASP A 69 -13.17 -16.83 -25.56
N LYS A 70 -12.93 -16.21 -24.39
CA LYS A 70 -13.41 -14.87 -24.06
C LYS A 70 -12.43 -13.78 -24.53
N SER A 71 -11.33 -14.15 -25.20
CA SER A 71 -10.30 -13.23 -25.66
C SER A 71 -10.86 -12.08 -26.50
N GLY A 72 -11.63 -12.38 -27.55
CA GLY A 72 -12.22 -11.36 -28.43
C GLY A 72 -13.20 -10.41 -27.73
N ILE A 73 -13.93 -10.90 -26.73
CA ILE A 73 -14.84 -10.07 -25.90
C ILE A 73 -14.01 -9.09 -25.05
N VAL A 74 -12.95 -9.60 -24.40
CA VAL A 74 -12.02 -8.78 -23.62
C VAL A 74 -11.32 -7.74 -24.49
N ASP A 75 -10.87 -8.13 -25.67
CA ASP A 75 -10.18 -7.24 -26.62
C ASP A 75 -11.08 -6.09 -27.06
N ALA A 76 -12.36 -6.36 -27.33
CA ALA A 76 -13.33 -5.32 -27.68
C ALA A 76 -13.51 -4.30 -26.54
N PHE A 77 -13.64 -4.77 -25.29
CA PHE A 77 -13.72 -3.89 -24.13
C PHE A 77 -12.43 -3.09 -23.90
N MET A 78 -11.26 -3.74 -23.98
CA MET A 78 -9.97 -3.11 -23.72
C MET A 78 -9.55 -2.13 -24.82
N ALA A 79 -9.96 -2.37 -26.07
CA ALA A 79 -9.79 -1.41 -27.16
C ALA A 79 -10.59 -0.13 -26.92
N MET A 80 -11.86 -0.25 -26.48
CA MET A 80 -12.67 0.90 -26.07
C MET A 80 -12.04 1.65 -24.89
N VAL A 81 -11.58 0.93 -23.87
CA VAL A 81 -10.90 1.53 -22.71
C VAL A 81 -9.65 2.29 -23.14
N SER A 82 -8.77 1.66 -23.93
CA SER A 82 -7.52 2.29 -24.37
C SER A 82 -7.75 3.52 -25.23
N PHE A 83 -8.78 3.48 -26.09
CA PHE A 83 -9.17 4.62 -26.90
C PHE A 83 -9.68 5.78 -26.04
N CYS A 84 -10.67 5.54 -25.18
CA CYS A 84 -11.28 6.59 -24.36
C CYS A 84 -10.32 7.13 -23.30
N ASP A 85 -9.55 6.27 -22.62
CA ASP A 85 -8.60 6.70 -21.57
C ASP A 85 -7.46 7.54 -22.16
N LYS A 86 -7.03 7.26 -23.39
CA LYS A 86 -6.00 8.07 -24.06
C LYS A 86 -6.50 9.47 -24.37
N ILE A 87 -7.75 9.61 -24.83
CA ILE A 87 -8.36 10.92 -25.06
C ILE A 87 -8.55 11.67 -23.73
N LEU A 88 -9.08 10.99 -22.71
CA LEU A 88 -9.26 11.59 -21.37
C LEU A 88 -7.95 12.11 -20.79
N ARG A 89 -6.88 11.33 -20.84
CA ARG A 89 -5.56 11.78 -20.36
C ARG A 89 -5.06 13.01 -21.10
N HIS A 90 -5.23 13.05 -22.42
CA HIS A 90 -4.88 14.24 -23.19
C HIS A 90 -5.72 15.46 -22.79
N GLN A 91 -7.01 15.26 -22.46
CA GLN A 91 -7.87 16.35 -21.96
C GLN A 91 -7.50 16.80 -20.55
N GLU A 92 -7.05 15.87 -19.70
CA GLU A 92 -6.58 16.15 -18.34
C GLU A 92 -5.22 16.86 -18.32
N ASP A 93 -4.34 16.58 -19.29
CA ASP A 93 -3.01 17.17 -19.41
C ASP A 93 -2.99 18.53 -20.17
N ASP A 94 -4.05 18.87 -20.94
CA ASP A 94 -4.10 20.11 -21.73
C ASP A 94 -4.54 21.33 -20.91
N ASP A 95 -3.58 22.04 -20.32
CA ASP A 95 -3.76 23.31 -19.59
C ASP A 95 -4.48 24.42 -20.41
N LYS A 96 -4.53 24.31 -21.74
CA LYS A 96 -5.09 25.35 -22.63
C LYS A 96 -6.57 25.16 -22.96
N GLY A 97 -7.19 24.05 -22.53
CA GLY A 97 -8.61 23.79 -22.76
C GLY A 97 -8.97 23.66 -24.24
N THR A 98 -8.05 23.19 -25.08
CA THR A 98 -8.37 22.90 -26.48
C THR A 98 -9.21 21.62 -26.48
N GLU A 99 -10.53 21.75 -26.46
CA GLU A 99 -11.45 20.62 -26.62
C GLU A 99 -11.26 20.00 -28.01
N LEU A 100 -10.24 19.17 -28.17
CA LEU A 100 -9.94 18.47 -29.41
C LEU A 100 -11.12 17.59 -29.85
N THR A 101 -11.97 17.19 -28.89
CA THR A 101 -13.19 16.41 -29.13
C THR A 101 -14.25 16.58 -28.04
N SER A 102 -15.50 16.80 -28.46
CA SER A 102 -16.72 16.68 -27.65
C SER A 102 -17.34 15.27 -27.77
N ILE A 103 -16.56 14.22 -27.51
CA ILE A 103 -17.12 12.86 -27.40
C ILE A 103 -17.77 12.75 -26.01
N PRO A 104 -19.10 12.59 -25.91
CA PRO A 104 -19.78 12.53 -24.62
C PRO A 104 -19.54 11.19 -23.92
N GLY A 105 -19.49 11.21 -22.60
CA GLY A 105 -19.51 10.00 -21.78
C GLY A 105 -18.23 9.16 -21.79
N LEU A 106 -17.07 9.74 -22.15
CA LEU A 106 -15.79 9.05 -22.11
C LEU A 106 -15.48 8.42 -20.73
N PRO A 107 -15.65 9.11 -19.57
CA PRO A 107 -15.36 8.53 -18.27
C PRO A 107 -16.24 7.31 -17.98
N ALA A 108 -17.54 7.42 -18.25
CA ALA A 108 -18.50 6.33 -18.08
C ALA A 108 -18.18 5.13 -18.98
N ALA A 109 -17.73 5.37 -20.22
CA ALA A 109 -17.28 4.32 -21.13
C ALA A 109 -16.05 3.59 -20.58
N VAL A 110 -15.04 4.31 -20.06
CA VAL A 110 -13.87 3.67 -19.44
C VAL A 110 -14.28 2.84 -18.23
N VAL A 111 -15.07 3.41 -17.30
CA VAL A 111 -15.51 2.72 -16.08
C VAL A 111 -16.28 1.44 -16.40
N SER A 112 -17.27 1.52 -17.29
CA SER A 112 -18.08 0.36 -17.66
C SER A 112 -17.25 -0.73 -18.33
N ASN A 113 -16.51 -0.40 -19.38
CA ASN A 113 -15.81 -1.41 -20.18
C ASN A 113 -14.62 -2.02 -19.44
N LEU A 114 -13.89 -1.23 -18.63
CA LEU A 114 -12.75 -1.74 -17.86
C LEU A 114 -13.20 -2.72 -16.77
N LEU A 115 -14.30 -2.44 -16.07
CA LEU A 115 -14.87 -3.36 -15.08
C LEU A 115 -15.44 -4.63 -15.72
N GLN A 116 -15.99 -4.55 -16.93
CA GLN A 116 -16.41 -5.73 -17.69
C GLN A 116 -15.21 -6.60 -18.10
N ALA A 117 -14.16 -6.00 -18.66
CA ALA A 117 -12.93 -6.72 -18.97
C ALA A 117 -12.32 -7.36 -17.71
N LEU A 118 -12.34 -6.66 -16.57
CA LEU A 118 -11.88 -7.18 -15.29
C LEU A 118 -12.71 -8.39 -14.82
N ARG A 119 -14.04 -8.35 -14.97
CA ARG A 119 -14.93 -9.48 -14.66
C ARG A 119 -14.59 -10.74 -15.47
N HIS A 120 -14.04 -10.57 -16.67
CA HIS A 120 -13.53 -11.66 -17.52
C HIS A 120 -12.07 -12.05 -17.24
N ASP A 121 -11.53 -11.65 -16.08
CA ASP A 121 -10.18 -11.98 -15.63
C ASP A 121 -9.06 -11.41 -16.51
N SER A 122 -9.30 -10.27 -17.18
CA SER A 122 -8.27 -9.61 -17.99
C SER A 122 -7.11 -9.10 -17.12
N PRO A 123 -5.86 -9.56 -17.35
CA PRO A 123 -4.69 -9.09 -16.61
C PRO A 123 -4.42 -7.60 -16.83
N GLU A 124 -4.60 -7.11 -18.06
CA GLU A 124 -4.43 -5.69 -18.38
C GLU A 124 -5.48 -4.83 -17.68
N ALA A 125 -6.75 -5.28 -17.68
CA ALA A 125 -7.81 -4.59 -16.95
C ALA A 125 -7.51 -4.50 -15.45
N ARG A 126 -7.00 -5.59 -14.88
CA ARG A 126 -6.57 -5.66 -13.48
C ARG A 126 -5.47 -4.64 -13.20
N GLN A 127 -4.47 -4.53 -14.07
CA GLN A 127 -3.38 -3.57 -13.89
C GLN A 127 -3.85 -2.11 -13.98
N ARG A 128 -4.89 -1.83 -14.77
CA ARG A 128 -5.47 -0.49 -14.91
C ARG A 128 -6.52 -0.12 -13.86
N PHE A 129 -6.85 -1.01 -12.91
CA PHE A 129 -7.85 -0.74 -11.86
C PHE A 129 -7.63 0.58 -11.08
N PRO A 130 -6.40 0.99 -10.69
CA PRO A 130 -6.21 2.27 -10.01
C PRO A 130 -6.68 3.49 -10.82
N ARG A 131 -6.70 3.41 -12.16
CA ARG A 131 -7.25 4.47 -12.99
C ARG A 131 -8.74 4.66 -12.76
N LEU A 132 -9.49 3.59 -12.44
CA LEU A 132 -10.91 3.72 -12.08
C LEU A 132 -11.10 4.52 -10.79
N LEU A 133 -10.23 4.32 -9.80
CA LEU A 133 -10.28 5.06 -8.55
C LEU A 133 -10.06 6.56 -8.80
N GLN A 134 -9.10 6.89 -9.66
CA GLN A 134 -8.87 8.28 -10.10
C GLN A 134 -10.06 8.85 -10.88
N LEU A 135 -10.69 8.08 -11.76
CA LEU A 135 -11.85 8.56 -12.53
C LEU A 135 -13.07 8.84 -11.65
N VAL A 136 -13.27 8.08 -10.58
CA VAL A 136 -14.34 8.33 -9.62
C VAL A 136 -14.12 9.64 -8.85
N GLU A 137 -12.87 10.00 -8.58
CA GLU A 137 -12.48 11.28 -7.96
C GLU A 137 -12.65 12.45 -8.95
N LEU A 138 -12.09 12.34 -10.16
CA LEU A 138 -12.12 13.41 -11.18
C LEU A 138 -13.50 13.62 -11.81
N TYR A 139 -14.29 12.55 -11.93
CA TYR A 139 -15.61 12.55 -12.57
C TYR A 139 -16.65 11.87 -11.65
N PRO A 140 -17.15 12.58 -10.62
CA PRO A 140 -18.05 12.01 -9.61
C PRO A 140 -19.35 11.42 -10.18
N ASP A 141 -19.82 11.88 -11.34
CA ASP A 141 -20.98 11.34 -12.06
C ASP A 141 -20.82 9.85 -12.43
N THR A 142 -19.59 9.33 -12.42
CA THR A 142 -19.31 7.91 -12.70
C THR A 142 -19.48 7.00 -11.47
N MET A 143 -19.67 7.55 -10.27
CA MET A 143 -19.70 6.82 -9.00
C MET A 143 -20.73 5.70 -8.97
N ASP A 144 -22.00 6.00 -9.30
CA ASP A 144 -23.09 5.01 -9.25
C ASP A 144 -22.85 3.88 -10.26
N LEU A 145 -22.36 4.23 -11.46
CA LEU A 145 -22.00 3.26 -12.49
C LEU A 145 -20.85 2.36 -12.02
N PHE A 146 -19.83 2.93 -11.38
CA PHE A 146 -18.71 2.18 -10.81
C PHE A 146 -19.21 1.19 -9.76
N ILE A 147 -20.00 1.65 -8.77
CA ILE A 147 -20.54 0.82 -7.69
C ILE A 147 -21.38 -0.33 -8.25
N GLN A 148 -22.25 -0.03 -9.22
CA GLN A 148 -23.08 -1.05 -9.86
C GLN A 148 -22.22 -2.10 -10.58
N LYS A 149 -21.21 -1.69 -11.35
CA LYS A 149 -20.38 -2.60 -12.15
C LYS A 149 -19.39 -3.39 -11.31
N VAL A 150 -18.72 -2.76 -10.35
CA VAL A 150 -17.73 -3.42 -9.49
C VAL A 150 -18.36 -4.49 -8.58
N SER A 151 -19.65 -4.35 -8.26
CA SER A 151 -20.40 -5.37 -7.51
C SER A 151 -20.45 -6.73 -8.23
N GLN A 152 -20.36 -6.74 -9.56
CA GLN A 152 -20.38 -7.94 -10.40
C GLN A 152 -18.98 -8.55 -10.61
N VAL A 153 -17.92 -7.82 -10.25
CA VAL A 153 -16.54 -8.28 -10.36
C VAL A 153 -16.19 -9.17 -9.15
N PRO A 154 -15.59 -10.34 -9.33
CA PRO A 154 -15.04 -11.12 -8.22
C PRO A 154 -14.08 -10.31 -7.34
N SER A 155 -14.35 -10.26 -6.04
CA SER A 155 -13.62 -9.42 -5.05
C SER A 155 -12.10 -9.64 -5.07
N TRP A 156 -11.66 -10.87 -5.33
CA TRP A 156 -10.24 -11.24 -5.34
C TRP A 156 -9.40 -10.55 -6.41
N LEU A 157 -10.02 -10.10 -7.51
CA LEU A 157 -9.33 -9.40 -8.60
C LEU A 157 -8.82 -8.03 -8.18
N CYS A 158 -9.40 -7.45 -7.12
CA CYS A 158 -9.02 -6.14 -6.60
C CYS A 158 -7.91 -6.24 -5.53
N ILE A 159 -7.47 -7.45 -5.15
CA ILE A 159 -6.54 -7.67 -4.02
C ILE A 159 -5.20 -6.96 -4.22
N SER A 160 -4.65 -6.95 -5.44
CA SER A 160 -3.36 -6.30 -5.75
C SER A 160 -3.36 -4.78 -5.46
N TRP A 161 -4.55 -4.18 -5.40
CA TRP A 161 -4.77 -2.75 -5.21
C TRP A 161 -5.43 -2.41 -3.87
N LEU A 162 -5.43 -3.35 -2.92
CA LEU A 162 -5.96 -3.13 -1.56
C LEU A 162 -5.40 -1.87 -0.93
N GLY A 163 -4.09 -1.66 -1.00
CA GLY A 163 -3.43 -0.48 -0.43
C GLY A 163 -3.96 0.85 -0.99
N GLN A 164 -4.38 0.89 -2.27
CA GLN A 164 -5.01 2.07 -2.85
C GLN A 164 -6.45 2.23 -2.37
N MET A 165 -7.23 1.14 -2.36
CA MET A 165 -8.62 1.19 -1.92
C MET A 165 -8.77 1.55 -0.44
N VAL A 166 -7.93 0.99 0.44
CA VAL A 166 -8.00 1.29 1.88
C VAL A 166 -7.51 2.70 2.21
N ALA A 167 -6.66 3.30 1.37
CA ALA A 167 -6.20 4.68 1.54
C ALA A 167 -7.27 5.71 1.16
N LEU A 168 -8.34 5.31 0.47
CA LEU A 168 -9.47 6.18 0.14
C LEU A 168 -10.54 6.20 1.24
N LEU A 169 -10.45 5.32 2.25
CA LEU A 169 -11.56 5.09 3.19
C LEU A 169 -11.91 6.29 4.05
N ASP A 170 -11.02 7.26 4.20
CA ASP A 170 -11.26 8.52 4.90
C ASP A 170 -11.69 9.67 3.95
N LYS A 171 -11.70 9.45 2.64
CA LYS A 171 -12.04 10.44 1.61
C LYS A 171 -13.51 10.38 1.16
N PRO A 172 -14.09 11.44 0.59
CA PRO A 172 -15.49 11.45 0.15
C PRO A 172 -15.87 10.31 -0.81
N GLU A 173 -14.96 9.96 -1.71
CA GLU A 173 -15.11 8.92 -2.72
C GLU A 173 -15.00 7.48 -2.19
N ALA A 174 -14.73 7.27 -0.89
CA ALA A 174 -14.66 5.96 -0.23
C ALA A 174 -15.87 5.06 -0.52
N VAL A 175 -17.05 5.66 -0.71
CA VAL A 175 -18.31 4.97 -0.99
C VAL A 175 -18.18 4.02 -2.18
N ALA A 176 -17.33 4.36 -3.16
CA ALA A 176 -17.01 3.52 -4.31
C ALA A 176 -16.50 2.12 -3.91
N VAL A 177 -15.63 2.07 -2.89
CA VAL A 177 -14.87 0.87 -2.54
C VAL A 177 -15.44 0.11 -1.34
N HIS A 178 -16.41 0.67 -0.62
CA HIS A 178 -17.05 0.02 0.54
C HIS A 178 -17.53 -1.40 0.23
N GLY A 179 -18.24 -1.59 -0.89
CA GLY A 179 -18.82 -2.88 -1.26
C GLY A 179 -17.77 -3.94 -1.55
N VAL A 180 -16.72 -3.60 -2.31
CA VAL A 180 -15.64 -4.55 -2.63
C VAL A 180 -14.80 -4.89 -1.39
N LEU A 181 -14.48 -3.91 -0.55
CA LEU A 181 -13.72 -4.14 0.69
C LEU A 181 -14.51 -4.97 1.69
N THR A 182 -15.83 -4.78 1.79
CA THR A 182 -16.69 -5.61 2.64
C THR A 182 -16.66 -7.08 2.19
N ARG A 183 -16.73 -7.35 0.87
CA ARG A 183 -16.61 -8.72 0.35
C ARG A 183 -15.23 -9.30 0.60
N ILE A 184 -14.15 -8.53 0.40
CA ILE A 184 -12.79 -9.00 0.70
C ILE A 184 -12.62 -9.32 2.20
N ALA A 185 -13.18 -8.49 3.08
CA ALA A 185 -13.13 -8.75 4.53
C ALA A 185 -13.82 -10.06 4.93
N GLN A 186 -14.88 -10.45 4.21
CA GLN A 186 -15.62 -11.69 4.43
C GLN A 186 -14.92 -12.90 3.81
N ASP A 187 -14.48 -12.79 2.55
CA ASP A 187 -13.93 -13.89 1.77
C ASP A 187 -12.45 -14.15 2.05
N TYR A 188 -11.66 -13.08 2.27
CA TYR A 188 -10.20 -13.10 2.37
C TYR A 188 -9.70 -12.15 3.49
N PRO A 189 -10.11 -12.36 4.76
CA PRO A 189 -9.84 -11.42 5.85
C PRO A 189 -8.35 -11.11 6.03
N GLN A 190 -7.47 -12.13 5.97
CA GLN A 190 -6.02 -11.95 6.17
C GLN A 190 -5.34 -11.13 5.06
N ALA A 191 -5.95 -10.99 3.88
CA ALA A 191 -5.43 -10.13 2.82
C ALA A 191 -5.60 -8.64 3.17
N LEU A 192 -6.67 -8.29 3.91
CA LEU A 192 -7.07 -6.91 4.18
C LEU A 192 -6.48 -6.34 5.48
N VAL A 193 -6.13 -7.20 6.44
CA VAL A 193 -5.70 -6.78 7.80
C VAL A 193 -4.50 -5.82 7.74
N TYR A 194 -3.41 -6.19 7.08
CA TYR A 194 -2.21 -5.34 7.06
C TYR A 194 -2.43 -4.01 6.34
N PRO A 195 -2.98 -3.97 5.09
CA PRO A 195 -3.25 -2.71 4.43
C PRO A 195 -4.19 -1.80 5.24
N LEU A 196 -5.28 -2.35 5.77
CA LEU A 196 -6.25 -1.57 6.55
C LEU A 196 -5.62 -1.02 7.83
N LYS A 197 -4.81 -1.82 8.54
CA LYS A 197 -4.13 -1.37 9.75
C LYS A 197 -3.25 -0.15 9.46
N ILE A 198 -2.37 -0.26 8.46
CA ILE A 198 -1.44 0.82 8.06
C ILE A 198 -2.19 2.09 7.65
N SER A 199 -3.23 1.97 6.82
CA SER A 199 -4.00 3.14 6.39
C SER A 199 -4.77 3.77 7.55
N SER A 200 -5.31 2.95 8.46
CA SER A 200 -6.16 3.45 9.55
C SER A 200 -5.45 4.21 10.66
N GLU A 201 -4.11 4.20 10.66
CA GLU A 201 -3.30 5.01 11.60
C GLU A 201 -3.43 6.51 11.32
N ASN A 202 -3.73 6.90 10.06
CA ASN A 202 -3.75 8.30 9.63
C ASN A 202 -5.09 8.74 9.01
N PHE A 203 -6.19 8.04 9.32
CA PHE A 203 -7.49 8.42 8.80
C PHE A 203 -8.01 9.72 9.44
N GLU A 204 -8.43 10.64 8.59
CA GLU A 204 -9.09 11.88 8.99
C GLU A 204 -10.43 11.97 8.25
N PHE A 205 -11.53 11.76 8.99
CA PHE A 205 -12.87 11.81 8.42
C PHE A 205 -13.43 13.22 8.50
N GLU A 206 -14.08 13.66 7.42
CA GLU A 206 -14.80 14.93 7.41
C GLU A 206 -16.02 14.91 8.35
N ASP A 207 -16.34 16.06 8.94
CA ASP A 207 -17.56 16.28 9.74
C ASP A 207 -18.83 16.41 8.86
N SER A 208 -18.96 15.53 7.86
CA SER A 208 -20.07 15.48 6.91
C SER A 208 -20.92 14.22 7.10
N VAL A 209 -22.08 14.15 6.45
CA VAL A 209 -22.88 12.90 6.42
C VAL A 209 -22.09 11.78 5.73
N VAL A 210 -21.34 12.12 4.69
CA VAL A 210 -20.48 11.18 3.96
C VAL A 210 -19.34 10.71 4.84
N GLY A 211 -18.65 11.62 5.53
CA GLY A 211 -17.55 11.28 6.44
C GLY A 211 -17.99 10.35 7.59
N ARG A 212 -19.15 10.61 8.20
CA ARG A 212 -19.74 9.70 9.21
C ARG A 212 -20.06 8.31 8.64
N ARG A 213 -20.63 8.24 7.44
CA ARG A 213 -20.89 6.97 6.74
C ARG A 213 -19.60 6.20 6.46
N ASN A 214 -18.52 6.89 6.08
CA ASN A 214 -17.22 6.29 5.84
C ASN A 214 -16.61 5.76 7.15
N GLN A 215 -16.70 6.52 8.23
CA GLN A 215 -16.27 6.09 9.57
C GLN A 215 -17.02 4.83 10.04
N GLU A 216 -18.34 4.77 9.82
CA GLU A 216 -19.16 3.59 10.10
C GLU A 216 -18.73 2.38 9.27
N ALA A 217 -18.43 2.58 7.97
CA ALA A 217 -17.93 1.53 7.09
C ALA A 217 -16.58 0.97 7.59
N VAL A 218 -15.63 1.83 7.97
CA VAL A 218 -14.35 1.40 8.55
C VAL A 218 -14.56 0.65 9.87
N THR A 219 -15.47 1.12 10.71
CA THR A 219 -15.80 0.45 11.98
C THR A 219 -16.37 -0.95 11.74
N LYS A 220 -17.25 -1.09 10.74
CA LYS A 220 -17.81 -2.39 10.33
C LYS A 220 -16.73 -3.33 9.78
N LEU A 221 -15.78 -2.82 8.98
CA LEU A 221 -14.65 -3.60 8.48
C LEU A 221 -13.79 -4.09 9.65
N LYS A 222 -13.38 -3.19 10.56
CA LYS A 222 -12.61 -3.55 11.76
C LYS A 222 -13.34 -4.58 12.62
N LYS A 223 -14.66 -4.44 12.80
CA LYS A 223 -15.48 -5.43 13.52
C LYS A 223 -15.52 -6.79 12.82
N THR A 224 -15.60 -6.82 11.50
CA THR A 224 -15.60 -8.08 10.72
C THR A 224 -14.25 -8.80 10.86
N LEU A 225 -13.17 -8.02 10.90
CA LEU A 225 -11.81 -8.53 11.00
C LEU A 225 -11.35 -8.73 12.46
N SER A 226 -12.11 -8.29 13.47
CA SER A 226 -11.67 -8.26 14.88
C SER A 226 -11.18 -9.62 15.37
N VAL A 227 -11.83 -10.69 14.92
CA VAL A 227 -11.50 -12.08 15.27
C VAL A 227 -10.09 -12.47 14.84
N ILE A 228 -9.59 -11.94 13.71
CA ILE A 228 -8.24 -12.23 13.22
C ILE A 228 -7.22 -11.15 13.61
N TYR A 229 -7.71 -9.92 13.86
CA TYR A 229 -6.88 -8.79 14.28
C TYR A 229 -6.09 -9.09 15.54
N THR A 230 -6.70 -9.75 16.53
CA THR A 230 -6.03 -10.04 17.81
C THR A 230 -4.78 -10.91 17.63
N LEU A 231 -4.85 -11.95 16.80
CA LEU A 231 -3.71 -12.83 16.52
C LEU A 231 -2.66 -12.14 15.65
N VAL A 232 -3.11 -11.36 14.66
CA VAL A 232 -2.21 -10.56 13.82
C VAL A 232 -1.49 -9.47 14.64
N ASP A 233 -2.16 -8.84 15.59
CA ASP A 233 -1.57 -7.85 16.50
C ASP A 233 -0.52 -8.48 17.40
N LYS A 234 -0.74 -9.71 17.88
CA LYS A 234 0.28 -10.47 18.61
C LYS A 234 1.49 -10.80 17.72
N LEU A 235 1.27 -11.20 16.48
CA LEU A 235 2.35 -11.41 15.51
C LEU A 235 3.16 -10.12 15.29
N ILE A 236 2.47 -9.02 14.99
CA ILE A 236 3.10 -7.71 14.74
C ILE A 236 3.89 -7.28 15.98
N GLY A 237 3.27 -7.27 17.15
CA GLY A 237 3.94 -6.89 18.40
C GLY A 237 5.15 -7.77 18.71
N GLY A 238 5.04 -9.08 18.43
CA GLY A 238 6.17 -10.02 18.55
C GLY A 238 7.32 -9.73 17.57
N LEU A 239 7.01 -9.39 16.32
CA LEU A 239 8.00 -9.04 15.31
C LEU A 239 8.66 -7.68 15.61
N GLU A 240 7.91 -6.72 16.12
CA GLU A 240 8.43 -5.43 16.59
C GLU A 240 9.47 -5.61 17.70
N GLN A 241 9.30 -6.62 18.58
CA GLN A 241 10.31 -6.91 19.61
C GLN A 241 11.70 -7.22 19.03
N LEU A 242 11.78 -7.69 17.78
CA LEU A 242 13.05 -7.97 17.10
C LEU A 242 13.80 -6.68 16.74
N SER A 243 13.14 -5.53 16.59
CA SER A 243 13.80 -4.25 16.27
C SER A 243 14.82 -3.86 17.33
N HIS A 244 15.94 -3.25 16.90
CA HIS A 244 17.03 -2.93 17.82
C HIS A 244 16.72 -1.64 18.59
N PRO A 245 16.72 -1.63 19.94
CA PRO A 245 16.25 -0.46 20.71
C PRO A 245 17.05 0.83 20.48
N ASP A 246 18.38 0.76 20.29
CA ASP A 246 19.21 1.94 19.96
C ASP A 246 18.78 2.61 18.65
N GLN A 247 18.38 1.81 17.66
CA GLN A 247 18.00 2.28 16.34
C GLN A 247 16.64 2.98 16.42
N LEU A 248 15.69 2.42 17.15
CA LEU A 248 14.40 3.04 17.41
C LEU A 248 14.55 4.38 18.18
N PHE A 249 15.42 4.43 19.20
CA PHE A 249 15.73 5.67 19.90
C PHE A 249 16.39 6.70 18.98
N LYS A 250 17.30 6.24 18.10
CA LYS A 250 17.92 7.09 17.09
C LYS A 250 16.89 7.66 16.12
N ASP A 251 15.99 6.83 15.63
CA ASP A 251 14.94 7.19 14.67
C ASP A 251 13.98 8.20 15.29
N TRP A 252 13.53 7.98 16.53
CA TRP A 252 12.75 8.97 17.27
C TRP A 252 13.46 10.32 17.38
N GLY A 253 14.73 10.32 17.79
CA GLY A 253 15.49 11.56 17.90
C GLY A 253 15.86 12.18 16.55
N ASP A 254 15.70 11.45 15.45
CA ASP A 254 15.94 11.92 14.07
C ASP A 254 14.64 12.23 13.31
N ASP A 255 13.50 12.04 13.95
CA ASP A 255 12.17 12.27 13.42
C ASP A 255 12.01 13.68 12.85
N ALA A 256 11.39 13.76 11.67
CA ALA A 256 11.28 15.00 10.91
C ALA A 256 10.38 16.03 11.61
N ASP A 257 9.29 15.57 12.22
CA ASP A 257 8.35 16.42 12.94
C ASP A 257 8.97 16.91 14.24
N LEU A 258 9.62 16.02 15.01
CA LEU A 258 10.34 16.42 16.22
C LEU A 258 11.43 17.46 15.90
N LYS A 259 12.21 17.25 14.84
CA LYS A 259 13.22 18.23 14.38
C LYS A 259 12.59 19.57 14.00
N ARG A 260 11.48 19.56 13.26
CA ARG A 260 10.75 20.78 12.89
C ARG A 260 10.27 21.54 14.12
N LEU A 261 9.68 20.83 15.08
CA LEU A 261 9.15 21.40 16.33
C LEU A 261 10.27 21.97 17.23
N LEU A 262 11.43 21.31 17.28
CA LEU A 262 12.55 21.74 18.11
C LEU A 262 13.31 22.96 17.54
N LYS A 263 13.21 23.23 16.24
CA LYS A 263 13.74 24.46 15.61
C LYS A 263 13.01 25.72 16.05
N VAL A 264 11.74 25.59 16.49
CA VAL A 264 10.98 26.70 17.05
C VAL A 264 11.53 27.03 18.43
N ASP A 265 11.84 28.31 18.65
CA ASP A 265 12.29 28.82 19.96
C ASP A 265 11.32 28.36 21.07
N PRO A 266 11.81 27.82 22.21
CA PRO A 266 10.94 27.31 23.28
C PRO A 266 9.87 28.29 23.75
N LYS A 267 10.19 29.60 23.76
CA LYS A 267 9.26 30.69 24.14
C LYS A 267 8.17 30.96 23.11
N LYS A 268 8.34 30.56 21.85
CA LYS A 268 7.42 30.79 20.72
C LYS A 268 6.60 29.55 20.34
N ARG A 269 6.84 28.41 20.98
CA ARG A 269 6.09 27.17 20.74
C ARG A 269 4.62 27.35 21.09
N THR A 270 3.75 27.02 20.14
CA THR A 270 2.30 27.04 20.33
C THR A 270 1.87 25.97 21.34
N LYS A 271 0.61 26.03 21.78
CA LYS A 271 0.05 24.97 22.65
C LYS A 271 0.06 23.62 21.93
N GLU A 272 -0.23 23.61 20.63
CA GLU A 272 -0.24 22.42 19.78
C GLU A 272 1.15 21.81 19.61
N ASP A 273 2.19 22.63 19.38
CA ASP A 273 3.58 22.16 19.31
C ASP A 273 3.98 21.41 20.58
N LYS A 274 3.59 21.93 21.75
CA LYS A 274 3.90 21.30 23.04
C LYS A 274 3.19 19.96 23.22
N VAL A 275 1.95 19.86 22.76
CA VAL A 275 1.19 18.60 22.78
C VAL A 275 1.84 17.57 21.84
N ASN A 276 2.22 17.98 20.63
CA ASN A 276 2.87 17.10 19.66
C ASN A 276 4.24 16.60 20.13
N ILE A 277 5.07 17.46 20.74
CA ILE A 277 6.35 17.02 21.32
C ILE A 277 6.13 15.97 22.42
N LYS A 278 5.18 16.19 23.33
CA LYS A 278 4.86 15.22 24.39
C LYS A 278 4.37 13.90 23.80
N ARG A 279 3.45 13.95 22.83
CA ARG A 279 2.93 12.77 22.13
C ARG A 279 4.06 11.95 21.51
N LEU A 280 4.97 12.58 20.76
CA LEU A 280 6.11 11.90 20.14
C LEU A 280 7.08 11.28 21.18
N TYR A 281 7.26 11.95 22.32
CA TYR A 281 8.03 11.39 23.43
C TYR A 281 7.34 10.19 24.07
N GLU A 282 6.04 10.29 24.35
CA GLU A 282 5.23 9.22 24.94
C GLU A 282 5.20 7.98 24.03
N GLU A 283 5.05 8.15 22.72
CA GLU A 283 5.14 7.05 21.75
C GLU A 283 6.47 6.31 21.83
N MET A 284 7.59 7.05 21.87
CA MET A 284 8.92 6.47 22.03
C MET A 284 9.07 5.78 23.39
N TYR A 285 8.63 6.43 24.46
CA TYR A 285 8.74 5.91 25.81
C TYR A 285 7.95 4.61 25.97
N ASN A 286 6.72 4.55 25.47
CA ASN A 286 5.88 3.36 25.52
C ASN A 286 6.47 2.22 24.67
N SER A 287 7.04 2.52 23.51
CA SER A 287 7.64 1.52 22.62
C SER A 287 8.97 0.94 23.13
N LEU A 288 9.75 1.71 23.89
CA LEU A 288 11.13 1.37 24.26
C LEU A 288 11.41 1.19 25.74
N LEU A 289 10.71 1.93 26.60
CA LEU A 289 11.11 2.16 27.99
C LEU A 289 10.01 1.81 29.00
N ASP A 290 8.74 1.78 28.61
CA ASP A 290 7.65 1.36 29.49
C ASP A 290 7.56 -0.16 29.59
N PHE A 291 8.36 -0.72 30.49
CA PHE A 291 8.33 -2.15 30.82
C PHE A 291 7.33 -2.51 31.93
N ARG A 292 6.50 -1.56 32.40
CA ARG A 292 5.69 -1.69 33.62
C ARG A 292 4.22 -2.02 33.39
N SER A 293 3.72 -2.01 32.15
CA SER A 293 2.35 -2.42 31.77
C SER A 293 2.34 -3.78 31.03
N PRO A 294 1.28 -4.60 31.18
CA PRO A 294 1.29 -5.63 32.21
C PRO A 294 1.49 -7.04 31.66
N SER A 295 2.55 -7.70 32.12
CA SER A 295 2.39 -9.07 32.60
C SER A 295 1.67 -8.97 33.96
N GLN A 296 0.36 -9.18 33.99
CA GLN A 296 -0.47 -9.33 35.20
C GLN A 296 -0.36 -8.20 36.24
N ASP A 297 -1.20 -7.16 36.15
CA ASP A 297 -1.83 -6.55 37.33
C ASP A 297 -2.89 -5.52 36.92
N SER A 298 -4.09 -5.76 37.42
CA SER A 298 -5.28 -4.93 37.30
C SER A 298 -5.17 -3.66 38.15
N SER A 299 -5.30 -2.49 37.51
CA SER A 299 -5.89 -1.22 38.02
C SER A 299 -5.06 0.03 37.69
N MET A 300 -5.44 0.70 36.60
CA MET A 300 -5.55 2.17 36.46
C MET A 300 -5.56 2.52 34.97
N SER A 301 -6.73 2.38 34.35
CA SER A 301 -7.03 2.81 32.98
C SER A 301 -8.26 3.72 33.04
N SER A 302 -8.07 4.95 33.49
CA SER A 302 -9.17 5.91 33.57
C SER A 302 -8.72 7.35 33.34
N LEU A 303 -8.22 7.69 32.14
CA LEU A 303 -8.04 9.10 31.78
C LEU A 303 -8.31 9.48 30.30
N PHE A 304 -8.62 8.55 29.40
CA PHE A 304 -9.10 8.90 28.06
C PHE A 304 -10.46 8.26 27.78
N GLY A 305 -11.50 9.06 27.97
CA GLY A 305 -12.85 8.73 27.56
C GLY A 305 -13.00 8.89 26.05
N SER A 306 -13.11 7.76 25.34
CA SER A 306 -14.00 7.65 24.20
C SER A 306 -14.42 6.18 24.07
N SER A 307 -15.72 6.00 23.93
CA SER A 307 -16.45 4.74 23.94
C SER A 307 -16.03 3.82 22.80
N SER A 308 -15.16 2.86 23.10
CA SER A 308 -14.98 1.61 22.35
C SER A 308 -14.53 0.50 23.31
N SER A 309 -15.48 0.04 24.14
CA SER A 309 -15.31 -1.22 24.87
C SER A 309 -15.28 -2.39 23.87
N GLU A 310 -14.37 -3.33 24.10
CA GLU A 310 -14.17 -4.64 23.42
C GLU A 310 -13.01 -4.78 22.41
N LEU A 311 -11.95 -3.97 22.49
CA LEU A 311 -10.64 -4.36 21.95
C LEU A 311 -9.53 -4.01 22.96
N GLU A 312 -9.50 -4.71 24.08
CA GLU A 312 -8.32 -4.69 24.96
C GLU A 312 -7.12 -5.21 24.16
N SER A 313 -6.16 -4.31 23.89
CA SER A 313 -4.90 -4.63 23.24
C SER A 313 -4.11 -5.66 24.05
N GLN A 314 -4.26 -6.94 23.73
CA GLN A 314 -3.36 -8.00 24.19
C GLN A 314 -2.03 -7.90 23.43
N SER A 315 -1.30 -6.80 23.61
CA SER A 315 0.03 -6.63 23.02
C SER A 315 1.02 -7.61 23.66
N VAL A 316 1.95 -8.12 22.85
CA VAL A 316 3.03 -8.96 23.37
C VAL A 316 3.95 -8.08 24.21
N GLY A 317 4.00 -8.32 25.52
CA GLY A 317 4.85 -7.59 26.44
C GLY A 317 6.34 -7.71 26.12
N PHE A 318 7.16 -6.84 26.72
CA PHE A 318 8.60 -6.81 26.41
C PHE A 318 9.27 -8.15 26.71
N GLY A 319 9.96 -8.68 25.69
CA GLY A 319 10.84 -9.82 25.85
C GLY A 319 12.10 -9.49 26.67
N PRO A 320 12.86 -10.53 27.07
CA PRO A 320 14.00 -10.37 27.98
C PRO A 320 15.02 -9.32 27.55
N PHE A 321 15.33 -9.25 26.26
CA PHE A 321 16.30 -8.31 25.69
C PHE A 321 15.87 -6.85 25.84
N ARG A 322 14.64 -6.52 25.40
CA ARG A 322 14.08 -5.17 25.53
C ARG A 322 13.83 -4.79 26.98
N ARG A 323 13.39 -5.73 27.81
CA ARG A 323 13.19 -5.50 29.24
C ARG A 323 14.49 -5.09 29.96
N ARG A 324 15.60 -5.79 29.68
CA ARG A 324 16.92 -5.42 30.24
C ARG A 324 17.37 -4.04 29.77
N PHE A 325 17.14 -3.72 28.49
CA PHE A 325 17.42 -2.39 27.95
C PHE A 325 16.60 -1.30 28.66
N ALA A 326 15.29 -1.49 28.76
CA ALA A 326 14.38 -0.54 29.39
C ALA A 326 14.74 -0.31 30.88
N GLN A 327 15.05 -1.37 31.63
CA GLN A 327 15.50 -1.28 33.03
C GLN A 327 16.77 -0.44 33.19
N GLN A 328 17.70 -0.54 32.25
CA GLN A 328 18.96 0.19 32.27
C GLN A 328 18.78 1.68 31.92
N PHE A 329 17.94 1.98 30.93
CA PHE A 329 17.89 3.32 30.32
C PHE A 329 16.66 4.16 30.71
N ALA A 330 15.56 3.58 31.19
CA ALA A 330 14.34 4.34 31.52
C ALA A 330 14.62 5.46 32.54
N LYS A 331 15.33 5.15 33.63
CA LYS A 331 15.68 6.15 34.66
C LYS A 331 16.59 7.25 34.12
N GLU A 332 17.51 6.92 33.23
CA GLU A 332 18.41 7.90 32.63
C GLU A 332 17.67 8.78 31.62
N CYS A 333 16.74 8.21 30.84
CA CYS A 333 15.85 8.95 29.95
C CYS A 333 14.95 9.91 30.72
N ASP A 334 14.32 9.46 31.82
CA ASP A 334 13.52 10.32 32.72
C ASP A 334 14.35 11.49 33.25
N LYS A 335 15.63 11.25 33.54
CA LYS A 335 16.55 12.26 34.04
C LYS A 335 16.95 13.26 32.95
N MET A 336 17.09 12.82 31.70
CA MET A 336 17.45 13.70 30.58
C MET A 336 16.26 14.50 30.04
N PHE A 337 15.13 13.85 29.84
CA PHE A 337 13.99 14.39 29.08
C PHE A 337 12.75 14.69 29.95
N GLY A 338 12.74 14.23 31.20
CA GLY A 338 11.57 14.29 32.09
C GLY A 338 10.64 13.09 31.89
N LYS A 339 9.90 12.70 32.94
CA LYS A 339 9.02 11.52 32.92
C LYS A 339 7.95 11.58 31.82
N ASP A 340 7.46 12.78 31.51
CA ASP A 340 6.43 13.07 30.51
C ASP A 340 6.98 13.86 29.31
N GLY A 341 8.31 13.88 29.13
CA GLY A 341 8.97 14.71 28.12
C GLY A 341 8.94 16.21 28.42
N GLY A 342 8.51 16.60 29.63
CA GLY A 342 8.36 18.01 30.01
C GLY A 342 9.63 18.85 29.84
N ARG A 343 10.83 18.28 30.01
CA ARG A 343 12.09 19.01 29.84
C ARG A 343 12.37 19.34 28.38
N ILE A 344 11.90 18.52 27.43
CA ILE A 344 12.07 18.75 25.99
C ILE A 344 11.38 20.06 25.57
N LEU A 345 10.28 20.42 26.25
CA LEU A 345 9.49 21.62 25.93
C LEU A 345 10.27 22.93 26.13
N ASP A 346 11.23 22.93 27.05
CA ASP A 346 12.03 24.11 27.37
C ASP A 346 13.43 24.08 26.73
N MET A 347 13.82 22.94 26.15
CA MET A 347 15.13 22.73 25.54
C MET A 347 15.26 23.32 24.14
N LYS A 348 16.45 23.88 23.86
CA LYS A 348 16.87 24.25 22.51
C LYS A 348 17.33 23.03 21.72
N GLU A 349 17.22 23.08 20.40
CA GLU A 349 17.65 22.00 19.49
C GLU A 349 19.08 21.51 19.77
N LYS A 350 20.04 22.43 19.95
CA LYS A 350 21.45 22.06 20.23
C LYS A 350 21.61 21.29 21.54
N GLU A 351 20.84 21.65 22.56
CA GLU A 351 20.86 20.98 23.86
C GLU A 351 20.27 19.57 23.76
N PHE A 352 19.12 19.44 23.09
CA PHE A 352 18.49 18.15 22.81
C PHE A 352 19.44 17.22 22.05
N LEU A 353 20.09 17.69 20.98
CA LEU A 353 21.03 16.89 20.19
C LEU A 353 22.26 16.44 21.00
N LYS A 354 22.72 17.26 21.96
CA LYS A 354 23.81 16.88 22.86
C LYS A 354 23.38 15.76 23.82
N LEU A 355 22.18 15.85 24.40
CA LEU A 355 21.67 14.78 25.27
C LEU A 355 21.37 13.50 24.51
N LYS A 356 20.75 13.61 23.33
CA LYS A 356 20.51 12.49 22.41
C LYS A 356 21.81 11.75 22.07
N SER A 357 22.84 12.47 21.64
CA SER A 357 24.13 11.85 21.26
C SER A 357 24.84 11.23 22.47
N GLY A 358 24.76 11.85 23.65
CA GLY A 358 25.24 11.27 24.91
C GLY A 358 24.53 9.95 25.25
N MET A 359 23.20 9.92 25.18
CA MET A 359 22.40 8.71 25.40
C MET A 359 22.73 7.61 24.40
N GLN A 360 22.86 7.94 23.11
CA GLN A 360 23.27 6.98 22.08
C GLN A 360 24.66 6.40 22.32
N GLY A 361 25.60 7.21 22.81
CA GLY A 361 26.92 6.75 23.22
C GLY A 361 26.85 5.71 24.33
N MET A 362 26.08 5.99 25.38
CA MET A 362 25.86 5.06 26.50
C MET A 362 25.18 3.75 26.06
N MET A 363 24.17 3.84 25.18
CA MET A 363 23.54 2.66 24.58
C MET A 363 24.54 1.83 23.79
N GLY A 364 25.38 2.48 22.96
CA GLY A 364 26.44 1.81 22.21
C GLY A 364 27.45 1.08 23.11
N ASP A 365 27.86 1.70 24.21
CA ASP A 365 28.76 1.09 25.21
C ASP A 365 28.11 -0.10 25.94
N PHE A 366 26.82 0.01 26.28
CA PHE A 366 26.06 -1.10 26.86
C PHE A 366 26.09 -2.32 25.94
N TYR A 367 25.79 -2.14 24.66
CA TYR A 367 25.82 -3.24 23.68
C TYR A 367 27.22 -3.83 23.51
N ARG A 368 28.27 -2.98 23.44
CA ARG A 368 29.66 -3.43 23.36
C ARG A 368 30.09 -4.33 24.52
N LYS A 369 29.63 -4.02 25.73
CA LYS A 369 29.92 -4.80 26.94
C LYS A 369 29.07 -6.06 27.03
N ALA A 370 27.79 -5.97 26.67
CA ALA A 370 26.83 -7.06 26.83
C ALA A 370 27.03 -8.20 25.81
N PHE A 371 27.57 -7.91 24.62
CA PHE A 371 27.76 -8.90 23.56
C PHE A 371 29.18 -8.82 22.97
N PRO A 372 30.21 -9.33 23.67
CA PRO A 372 31.60 -9.26 23.22
C PRO A 372 31.82 -9.86 21.82
N ARG A 373 32.74 -9.28 21.05
CA ARG A 373 33.03 -9.66 19.66
C ARG A 373 33.55 -11.10 19.56
N GLU A 374 32.76 -12.02 19.03
CA GLU A 374 33.29 -13.34 18.65
C GLU A 374 33.37 -13.60 17.14
N LYS A 375 32.59 -12.91 16.29
CA LYS A 375 32.79 -12.78 14.83
C LYS A 375 31.61 -12.00 14.23
N GLY A 376 31.87 -10.81 13.71
CA GLY A 376 30.88 -9.99 13.02
C GLY A 376 30.23 -8.89 13.88
N ASN A 377 29.73 -7.86 13.21
CA ASN A 377 29.28 -6.58 13.74
C ASN A 377 27.96 -6.62 14.57
N CYS A 378 27.61 -7.72 15.26
CA CYS A 378 26.29 -7.88 15.88
C CYS A 378 26.35 -7.99 17.42
N TYR A 379 25.93 -6.91 18.10
CA TYR A 379 25.72 -6.88 19.54
C TYR A 379 24.26 -7.19 19.89
N ALA A 380 23.79 -8.41 19.67
CA ALA A 380 22.41 -8.77 19.98
C ALA A 380 22.23 -10.28 20.23
N PRO A 381 21.13 -10.70 20.88
CA PRO A 381 20.83 -12.11 21.11
C PRO A 381 20.74 -12.94 19.82
N GLY A 382 21.11 -14.22 19.90
CA GLY A 382 20.98 -15.17 18.81
C GLY A 382 19.73 -16.05 18.87
N LEU A 383 18.98 -16.01 19.99
CA LEU A 383 17.81 -16.85 20.21
C LEU A 383 16.52 -16.03 20.17
N LEU A 384 15.46 -16.62 19.61
CA LEU A 384 14.16 -15.97 19.45
C LEU A 384 13.50 -15.64 20.79
N LYS A 385 13.56 -16.55 21.76
CA LYS A 385 13.03 -16.37 23.12
C LYS A 385 13.58 -15.14 23.86
N ASP A 386 14.80 -14.73 23.54
CA ASP A 386 15.42 -13.56 24.16
C ASP A 386 14.80 -12.26 23.64
N TYR A 387 14.26 -12.27 22.42
CA TYR A 387 13.51 -11.15 21.84
C TYR A 387 12.02 -11.23 22.17
N CYS A 388 11.40 -12.39 21.97
CA CYS A 388 9.97 -12.56 22.07
C CYS A 388 9.63 -14.02 22.47
N PRO A 389 9.31 -14.28 23.75
CA PRO A 389 8.86 -15.59 24.21
C PRO A 389 7.60 -16.07 23.47
N TRP A 390 6.66 -15.16 23.19
CA TRP A 390 5.42 -15.50 22.47
C TRP A 390 5.68 -16.11 21.08
N LEU A 391 6.62 -15.57 20.31
CA LEU A 391 7.01 -16.15 19.02
C LEU A 391 7.75 -17.48 19.18
N SER A 392 8.55 -17.61 20.25
CA SER A 392 9.32 -18.81 20.55
C SER A 392 8.44 -20.00 20.94
N ASP A 393 7.40 -19.73 21.72
CA ASP A 393 6.45 -20.71 22.24
C ASP A 393 5.15 -20.77 21.44
N PHE A 394 5.10 -20.12 20.27
CA PHE A 394 3.89 -20.07 19.44
C PHE A 394 3.44 -21.47 19.05
N ASN A 395 2.19 -21.78 19.41
CA ASN A 395 1.52 -23.01 19.03
C ASN A 395 0.16 -22.67 18.38
N PRO A 396 -0.09 -23.10 17.13
CA PRO A 396 -1.36 -22.82 16.45
C PRO A 396 -2.57 -23.42 17.18
N LEU A 397 -2.39 -24.49 17.96
CA LEU A 397 -3.47 -25.14 18.70
C LEU A 397 -4.03 -24.30 19.86
N ASP A 398 -3.31 -23.26 20.27
CA ASP A 398 -3.73 -22.38 21.36
C ASP A 398 -4.76 -21.32 20.88
N TYR A 399 -5.10 -21.31 19.58
CA TYR A 399 -5.96 -20.30 18.96
C TYR A 399 -7.07 -20.92 18.12
N ASP A 400 -8.24 -20.30 18.14
CA ASP A 400 -9.40 -20.73 17.32
C ASP A 400 -9.23 -20.46 15.82
N ARG A 401 -8.21 -19.69 15.44
CA ARG A 401 -7.95 -19.24 14.08
C ARG A 401 -6.50 -19.44 13.70
N GLU A 402 -6.30 -19.85 12.46
CA GLU A 402 -4.98 -20.08 11.89
C GLU A 402 -4.41 -18.79 11.30
N LEU A 403 -3.13 -18.55 11.57
CA LEU A 403 -2.38 -17.43 11.01
C LEU A 403 -1.73 -17.86 9.70
N GLU A 404 -2.04 -17.18 8.61
CA GLU A 404 -1.41 -17.46 7.31
C GLU A 404 0.01 -16.92 7.25
N ILE A 405 0.87 -17.62 6.51
CA ILE A 405 2.17 -17.07 6.15
C ILE A 405 1.92 -15.78 5.33
N PRO A 406 2.48 -14.63 5.73
CA PRO A 406 2.23 -13.37 5.05
C PRO A 406 2.71 -13.37 3.58
N GLY A 407 1.99 -12.66 2.72
CA GLY A 407 2.40 -12.41 1.32
C GLY A 407 1.90 -13.44 0.29
N GLN A 408 0.96 -14.31 0.64
CA GLN A 408 0.39 -15.31 -0.28
C GLN A 408 -0.67 -14.74 -1.24
N TYR A 409 -1.26 -13.60 -0.90
CA TYR A 409 -2.28 -12.94 -1.71
C TYR A 409 -1.65 -12.05 -2.80
N THR A 410 -1.38 -12.64 -3.97
CA THR A 410 -0.75 -11.91 -5.09
C THR A 410 -1.74 -11.11 -5.93
N GLY A 411 -3.04 -11.44 -5.87
CA GLY A 411 -4.07 -10.89 -6.76
C GLY A 411 -3.95 -11.33 -8.22
N LYS A 412 -2.96 -12.18 -8.58
CA LYS A 412 -2.78 -12.68 -9.95
C LYS A 412 -3.69 -13.86 -10.28
N VAL A 413 -4.00 -14.68 -9.27
CA VAL A 413 -4.83 -15.89 -9.35
C VAL A 413 -5.83 -15.88 -8.20
N LYS A 414 -7.00 -16.49 -8.39
CA LYS A 414 -7.99 -16.67 -7.34
C LYS A 414 -7.36 -17.36 -6.12
N PRO A 415 -7.35 -16.72 -4.94
CA PRO A 415 -6.78 -17.32 -3.75
C PRO A 415 -7.55 -18.58 -3.34
N LEU A 416 -6.82 -19.66 -3.10
CA LEU A 416 -7.37 -20.89 -2.52
C LEU A 416 -6.95 -20.95 -1.06
N VAL A 417 -7.71 -20.29 -0.20
CA VAL A 417 -7.38 -20.05 1.23
C VAL A 417 -7.11 -21.35 2.00
N GLN A 418 -7.78 -22.43 1.63
CA GLN A 418 -7.59 -23.77 2.21
C GLN A 418 -6.23 -24.40 1.89
N TYR A 419 -5.53 -23.93 0.85
CA TYR A 419 -4.19 -24.37 0.46
C TYR A 419 -3.11 -23.34 0.78
N HIS A 420 -3.46 -22.22 1.40
CA HIS A 420 -2.47 -21.28 1.89
C HIS A 420 -1.72 -21.89 3.06
N ALA A 421 -0.40 -21.81 3.03
CA ALA A 421 0.44 -22.25 4.13
C ALA A 421 0.12 -21.43 5.39
N LYS A 422 -0.08 -22.12 6.51
CA LYS A 422 -0.31 -21.52 7.83
C LYS A 422 0.99 -21.56 8.64
N ILE A 423 1.13 -20.63 9.57
CA ILE A 423 2.27 -20.60 10.49
C ILE A 423 2.07 -21.73 11.50
N ALA A 424 2.96 -22.72 11.47
CA ALA A 424 3.03 -23.80 12.46
C ALA A 424 3.97 -23.45 13.62
N GLY A 425 4.94 -22.54 13.40
CA GLY A 425 5.89 -22.13 14.43
C GLY A 425 7.06 -21.31 13.87
N PHE A 426 8.04 -21.03 14.72
CA PHE A 426 9.23 -20.25 14.38
C PHE A 426 10.51 -21.00 14.75
N ASP A 427 11.56 -20.87 13.94
CA ASP A 427 12.89 -21.37 14.33
C ASP A 427 13.45 -20.53 15.48
N GLN A 428 14.08 -21.21 16.44
CA GLN A 428 14.60 -20.58 17.65
C GLN A 428 15.83 -19.69 17.39
N ARG A 429 16.44 -19.75 16.19
CA ARG A 429 17.63 -18.98 15.85
C ARG A 429 17.26 -17.69 15.13
N VAL A 430 17.83 -16.59 15.59
CA VAL A 430 17.74 -15.27 14.95
C VAL A 430 19.12 -14.89 14.45
N LYS A 431 19.21 -14.50 13.17
CA LYS A 431 20.46 -13.99 12.58
C LYS A 431 20.36 -12.49 12.36
N VAL A 432 21.19 -11.72 13.04
CA VAL A 432 21.35 -10.29 12.76
C VAL A 432 22.18 -10.11 11.49
N MET A 433 21.66 -9.34 10.54
CA MET A 433 22.36 -9.04 9.29
C MET A 433 23.32 -7.86 9.47
N SER A 434 24.46 -7.91 8.78
CA SER A 434 25.47 -6.84 8.76
C SER A 434 25.01 -5.67 7.88
N SER A 435 24.14 -4.83 8.43
CA SER A 435 23.67 -3.58 7.80
C SER A 435 23.49 -2.51 8.87
N LEU A 436 23.44 -1.23 8.47
CA LEU A 436 23.26 -0.09 9.38
C LEU A 436 22.02 -0.28 10.29
N ARG A 437 20.91 -0.74 9.70
CA ARG A 437 19.62 -0.96 10.41
C ARG A 437 19.58 -2.25 11.23
N LYS A 438 20.59 -3.11 11.13
CA LYS A 438 20.68 -4.42 11.82
C LYS A 438 19.38 -5.25 11.70
N PRO A 439 18.85 -5.51 10.49
CA PRO A 439 17.63 -6.28 10.30
C PRO A 439 17.83 -7.75 10.69
N LYS A 440 16.75 -8.43 11.09
CA LYS A 440 16.81 -9.78 11.66
C LYS A 440 16.26 -10.78 10.68
N ARG A 441 17.07 -11.76 10.33
CA ARG A 441 16.60 -12.92 9.58
C ARG A 441 16.05 -13.95 10.57
N ILE A 442 14.75 -14.22 10.45
CA ILE A 442 14.03 -15.28 11.18
C ILE A 442 13.61 -16.35 10.19
N THR A 443 13.19 -17.52 10.68
CA THR A 443 12.61 -18.57 9.85
C THR A 443 11.24 -18.93 10.38
N ILE A 444 10.23 -18.80 9.53
CA ILE A 444 8.84 -19.18 9.83
C ILE A 444 8.63 -20.59 9.26
N ARG A 445 8.09 -21.49 10.08
CA ARG A 445 7.79 -22.87 9.70
C ARG A 445 6.33 -22.96 9.29
N GLY A 446 6.09 -23.45 8.07
CA GLY A 446 4.74 -23.72 7.59
C GLY A 446 4.21 -25.06 8.07
N ASP A 447 2.89 -25.19 8.10
CA ASP A 447 2.16 -26.46 8.19
C ASP A 447 2.40 -27.37 6.98
N ASP A 448 2.91 -26.81 5.88
CA ASP A 448 3.32 -27.52 4.66
C ASP A 448 4.76 -28.08 4.71
N GLU A 449 5.33 -28.21 5.91
CA GLU A 449 6.68 -28.75 6.17
C GLU A 449 7.83 -27.92 5.56
N ARG A 450 7.57 -26.66 5.19
CA ARG A 450 8.58 -25.78 4.59
C ARG A 450 9.02 -24.66 5.54
N ASP A 451 10.33 -24.58 5.68
CA ASP A 451 11.01 -23.48 6.36
C ASP A 451 11.18 -22.29 5.42
N ARG A 452 10.66 -21.13 5.83
CA ARG A 452 10.70 -19.88 5.05
C ARG A 452 11.51 -18.81 5.78
N PRO A 453 12.68 -18.41 5.27
CA PRO A 453 13.43 -17.31 5.84
C PRO A 453 12.76 -15.97 5.52
N PHE A 454 12.53 -15.16 6.54
CA PHE A 454 12.04 -13.78 6.42
C PHE A 454 13.07 -12.80 6.97
N LEU A 455 13.13 -11.61 6.39
CA LEU A 455 13.95 -10.51 6.88
C LEU A 455 13.07 -9.45 7.52
N VAL A 456 13.12 -9.35 8.84
CA VAL A 456 12.41 -8.33 9.62
C VAL A 456 13.24 -7.05 9.62
N LYS A 457 12.69 -6.03 8.96
CA LYS A 457 13.16 -4.64 9.02
C LYS A 457 12.17 -3.88 9.88
N GLY A 458 12.66 -3.12 10.85
CA GLY A 458 11.80 -2.29 11.69
C GLY A 458 12.38 -0.90 11.85
N GLY A 459 11.50 0.07 12.08
CA GLY A 459 11.78 1.50 11.95
C GLY A 459 11.79 1.98 10.49
N GLU A 460 11.19 1.25 9.55
CA GLU A 460 11.19 1.55 8.12
C GLU A 460 9.80 1.32 7.48
N ASP A 461 9.30 2.32 6.77
CA ASP A 461 8.09 2.17 5.95
C ASP A 461 8.41 1.45 4.64
N LEU A 462 7.95 0.20 4.51
CA LEU A 462 8.22 -0.65 3.36
C LEU A 462 7.18 -0.53 2.22
N ARG A 463 6.23 0.41 2.30
CA ARG A 463 5.22 0.59 1.24
C ARG A 463 5.87 0.95 -0.10
N GLN A 464 6.88 1.82 -0.10
CA GLN A 464 7.59 2.19 -1.32
C GLN A 464 8.31 0.98 -1.94
N ASP A 465 9.05 0.21 -1.14
CA ASP A 465 9.69 -1.04 -1.56
C ASP A 465 8.67 -2.02 -2.16
N GLN A 466 7.50 -2.17 -1.54
CA GLN A 466 6.43 -3.02 -2.06
C GLN A 466 5.94 -2.54 -3.42
N ARG A 467 5.74 -1.24 -3.63
CA ARG A 467 5.33 -0.68 -4.93
C ARG A 467 6.38 -0.89 -6.01
N ILE A 468 7.66 -0.78 -5.65
CA ILE A 468 8.76 -1.07 -6.59
C ILE A 468 8.75 -2.55 -6.98
N GLN A 469 8.53 -3.48 -6.04
CA GLN A 469 8.42 -4.91 -6.38
C GLN A 469 7.20 -5.20 -7.28
N GLN A 470 6.05 -4.56 -7.02
CA GLN A 470 4.88 -4.66 -7.91
C GLN A 470 5.19 -4.14 -9.32
N LEU A 471 5.93 -3.02 -9.44
CA LEU A 471 6.37 -2.49 -10.72
C LEU A 471 7.29 -3.49 -11.44
N PHE A 472 8.24 -4.10 -10.74
CA PHE A 472 9.10 -5.14 -11.34
C PHE A 472 8.32 -6.39 -11.77
N ASP A 473 7.27 -6.77 -11.05
CA ASP A 473 6.39 -7.85 -11.49
C ASP A 473 5.64 -7.48 -12.78
N ILE A 474 5.19 -6.24 -12.93
CA ILE A 474 4.57 -5.75 -14.18
C ILE A 474 5.60 -5.73 -15.32
N MET A 475 6.83 -5.25 -15.06
CA MET A 475 7.92 -5.28 -16.05
C MET A 475 8.21 -6.71 -16.52
N ASN A 476 8.21 -7.68 -15.60
CA ASN A 476 8.36 -9.09 -15.95
C ASN A 476 7.21 -9.62 -16.81
N ASP A 477 5.97 -9.22 -16.51
CA ASP A 477 4.82 -9.58 -17.32
C ASP A 477 4.99 -9.04 -18.76
N ILE A 478 5.44 -7.78 -18.92
CA ILE A 478 5.74 -7.16 -20.24
C ILE A 478 6.90 -7.87 -20.96
N LEU A 479 8.00 -8.16 -20.27
CA LEU A 479 9.15 -8.88 -20.85
C LEU A 479 8.77 -10.29 -21.34
N THR A 480 7.79 -10.93 -20.69
CA THR A 480 7.31 -12.25 -21.10
C THR A 480 6.49 -12.18 -22.40
N LEU A 481 5.83 -11.04 -22.68
CA LEU A 481 5.07 -10.83 -23.90
C LEU A 481 5.96 -10.59 -25.14
N ASP A 482 7.19 -10.09 -24.96
CA ASP A 482 8.13 -9.91 -26.06
C ASP A 482 8.83 -11.24 -26.43
N PRO A 483 8.70 -11.73 -27.67
CA PRO A 483 9.30 -13.01 -28.07
C PRO A 483 10.82 -13.05 -27.91
N ALA A 484 11.53 -11.94 -28.17
CA ALA A 484 12.98 -11.90 -28.08
C ALA A 484 13.48 -11.95 -26.61
N CYS A 485 12.77 -11.31 -25.69
CA CYS A 485 13.02 -11.39 -24.26
C CYS A 485 12.66 -12.76 -23.69
N SER A 486 11.50 -13.30 -24.05
CA SER A 486 10.99 -14.59 -23.57
C SER A 486 11.89 -15.77 -24.00
N GLN A 487 12.34 -15.79 -25.25
CA GLN A 487 13.30 -16.80 -25.75
C GLN A 487 14.62 -16.80 -24.97
N ARG A 488 15.04 -15.64 -24.45
CA ARG A 488 16.25 -15.46 -23.65
C ARG A 488 16.00 -15.55 -22.14
N GLN A 489 14.76 -15.79 -21.72
CA GLN A 489 14.33 -15.82 -20.32
C GLN A 489 14.71 -14.55 -19.54
N LEU A 490 14.63 -13.39 -20.19
CA LEU A 490 14.94 -12.11 -19.53
C LEU A 490 13.88 -11.81 -18.47
N ARG A 491 14.31 -11.77 -17.21
CA ARG A 491 13.44 -11.50 -16.06
C ARG A 491 14.20 -10.80 -14.95
N ILE A 492 13.58 -9.81 -14.34
CA ILE A 492 14.01 -9.19 -13.09
C ILE A 492 13.70 -10.14 -11.93
N ARG A 493 14.70 -10.45 -11.09
CA ARG A 493 14.48 -11.23 -9.88
C ARG A 493 13.70 -10.40 -8.84
N THR A 494 12.46 -10.80 -8.56
CA THR A 494 11.61 -10.16 -7.56
C THR A 494 11.57 -10.93 -6.24
N TYR A 495 11.14 -10.26 -5.18
CA TYR A 495 10.96 -10.83 -3.84
C TYR A 495 9.75 -10.19 -3.14
N GLY A 496 9.12 -10.92 -2.22
CA GLY A 496 7.96 -10.45 -1.48
C GLY A 496 8.33 -9.37 -0.45
N VAL A 497 7.59 -8.26 -0.45
CA VAL A 497 7.64 -7.22 0.57
C VAL A 497 6.24 -7.07 1.15
N ILE A 498 6.11 -7.30 2.46
CA ILE A 498 4.84 -7.24 3.19
C ILE A 498 4.97 -6.20 4.30
N PRO A 499 4.56 -4.94 4.07
CA PRO A 499 4.43 -3.96 5.13
C PRO A 499 3.33 -4.42 6.09
N MET A 500 3.62 -4.44 7.40
CA MET A 500 2.65 -4.82 8.44
C MET A 500 2.17 -3.62 9.27
N THR A 501 3.00 -2.58 9.31
CA THR A 501 2.88 -1.34 10.10
C THR A 501 3.49 -0.18 9.31
N SER A 502 3.26 1.06 9.74
CA SER A 502 3.87 2.25 9.12
C SER A 502 5.38 2.40 9.39
N ARG A 503 5.93 1.62 10.32
CA ARG A 503 7.33 1.67 10.76
C ARG A 503 7.86 0.26 10.99
#